data_AF-A0A7V9FVG0-F1
#
_entry.id   AF-A0A7V9FVG0-F1
#
_cell.length_a   1.000
_cell.length_b   1.000
_cell.length_c   1.000
_cell.angle_alpha   90.00
_cell.angle_beta   90.00
_cell.angle_gamma   90.00
#
_symmetry.space_group_name_H-M   'P 1'
#
loop_
_entity.id
_entity.type
_entity.pdbx_description
1 polymer ?
#
loop_
_entity_poly.entity_id
_entity_poly.type
_entity_poly.pdbx_seq_one_letter_code
_entity_poly.pdbx_strand_id
1 'polypeptide(L)'
;MSSTAREGVRIGMAPNGGEAASLVESAMLLRWRAPELALLLADRAVTAGHDDKLAVLQADHLAVFALNRLGRHGEAAHRLFPAIRDADTPPGLRHELHVELAHCAVALGDSATALGAVRAVLAAGDDVAPVLRGGALVAVAEASAALGRDDLVTSALEEADELYREDPSLDHDTALLLRAAVRAVDAARL
;
A
#
# COMPACT_ATOMS: atom_id res chain seq x y z
N MET A 1 58.16 -14.64 -3.79
CA MET A 1 57.13 -15.04 -2.80
C MET A 1 57.05 -13.96 -1.74
N SER A 2 56.03 -13.11 -1.79
CA SER A 2 55.60 -12.30 -0.64
C SER A 2 54.12 -12.02 -0.84
N SER A 3 53.31 -12.80 -0.12
CA SER A 3 51.85 -12.74 -0.10
C SER A 3 51.44 -11.77 0.99
N THR A 4 51.22 -10.50 0.63
CA THR A 4 50.58 -9.54 1.52
C THR A 4 49.07 -9.67 1.40
N ALA A 5 48.45 -9.91 2.56
CA ALA A 5 47.05 -10.21 2.76
C ALA A 5 46.12 -9.23 2.03
N ARG A 6 45.10 -9.79 1.34
CA ARG A 6 43.91 -9.06 0.94
C ARG A 6 43.16 -8.67 2.21
N GLU A 7 43.41 -7.45 2.65
CA GLU A 7 42.63 -6.78 3.68
C GLU A 7 41.19 -6.63 3.17
N GLY A 8 40.30 -7.41 3.79
CA GLY A 8 38.89 -7.43 3.46
C GLY A 8 38.32 -6.03 3.61
N VAL A 9 37.72 -5.53 2.54
CA VAL A 9 36.88 -4.34 2.56
C VAL A 9 35.71 -4.63 3.50
N ARG A 10 35.84 -4.21 4.76
CA ARG A 10 34.72 -4.04 5.66
C ARG A 10 33.88 -2.91 5.09
N ILE A 11 32.86 -3.26 4.30
CA ILE A 11 31.76 -2.34 4.00
C ILE A 11 31.00 -2.18 5.32
N GLY A 12 31.43 -1.18 6.09
CA GLY A 12 30.67 -0.65 7.18
C GLY A 12 29.49 0.12 6.61
N MET A 13 28.31 -0.47 6.70
CA MET A 13 27.09 0.26 7.02
C MET A 13 26.10 -0.76 7.57
N ALA A 14 26.07 -0.93 8.89
CA ALA A 14 24.87 -1.46 9.52
C ALA A 14 23.96 -0.25 9.73
N PRO A 15 22.90 -0.04 8.93
CA PRO A 15 21.79 0.76 9.39
C PRO A 15 21.22 0.04 10.62
N ASN A 16 20.62 0.77 11.55
CA ASN A 16 20.09 0.23 12.81
C ASN A 16 18.84 -0.68 12.64
N GLY A 17 18.82 -1.56 11.63
CA GLY A 17 17.78 -2.54 11.38
C GLY A 17 18.38 -3.78 10.70
N GLY A 18 17.99 -4.97 11.14
CA GLY A 18 18.47 -6.24 10.57
C GLY A 18 18.09 -6.43 9.10
N GLU A 19 18.45 -7.58 8.51
CA GLU A 19 18.16 -7.90 7.10
C GLU A 19 16.71 -7.59 6.70
N ALA A 20 15.74 -7.94 7.56
CA ALA A 20 14.32 -7.67 7.33
C ALA A 20 14.02 -6.17 7.13
N ALA A 21 14.61 -5.28 7.94
CA ALA A 21 14.36 -3.84 7.85
C ALA A 21 14.89 -3.25 6.53
N SER A 22 16.09 -3.68 6.10
CA SER A 22 16.66 -3.23 4.81
C SER A 22 15.83 -3.72 3.61
N LEU A 23 15.27 -4.94 3.70
CA LEU A 23 14.38 -5.47 2.68
C LEU A 23 13.04 -4.72 2.64
N VAL A 24 12.45 -4.39 3.80
CA VAL A 24 11.24 -3.56 3.90
C VAL A 24 11.47 -2.17 3.30
N GLU A 25 12.58 -1.51 3.65
CA GLU A 25 12.91 -0.19 3.09
C GLU A 25 13.04 -0.24 1.56
N SER A 26 13.73 -1.27 1.04
CA SER A 26 13.89 -1.46 -0.40
C SER A 26 12.56 -1.74 -1.11
N ALA A 27 11.71 -2.60 -0.51
CA ALA A 27 10.37 -2.88 -1.02
C ALA A 27 9.49 -1.61 -1.04
N MET A 28 9.56 -0.80 0.02
CA MET A 28 8.83 0.46 0.11
C MET A 28 9.23 1.43 -1.02
N LEU A 29 10.53 1.57 -1.31
CA LEU A 29 11.02 2.42 -2.40
C LEU A 29 10.57 1.97 -3.79
N LEU A 30 10.42 0.65 -3.98
CA LEU A 30 10.10 0.06 -5.28
C LEU A 30 8.60 -0.15 -5.51
N ARG A 31 7.76 -0.05 -4.47
CA ARG A 31 6.35 -0.46 -4.49
C ARG A 31 5.53 0.07 -5.67
N TRP A 32 5.78 1.31 -6.11
CA TRP A 32 5.09 1.92 -7.24
C TRP A 32 5.74 1.65 -8.60
N ARG A 33 7.05 1.39 -8.63
CA ARG A 33 7.85 1.33 -9.88
C ARG A 33 8.12 -0.09 -10.36
N ALA A 34 8.20 -1.04 -9.44
CA ALA A 34 8.49 -2.45 -9.69
C ALA A 34 7.77 -3.31 -8.63
N PRO A 35 6.43 -3.40 -8.69
CA PRO A 35 5.65 -4.14 -7.69
C PRO A 35 6.05 -5.62 -7.59
N GLU A 36 6.51 -6.25 -8.68
CA GLU A 36 7.04 -7.63 -8.65
C GLU A 36 8.28 -7.75 -7.77
N LEU A 37 9.19 -6.78 -7.86
CA LEU A 37 10.41 -6.75 -7.05
C LEU A 37 10.10 -6.37 -5.61
N ALA A 38 9.15 -5.44 -5.38
CA ALA A 38 8.68 -5.11 -4.06
C ALA A 38 8.06 -6.32 -3.35
N LEU A 39 7.26 -7.13 -4.06
CA LEU A 39 6.69 -8.37 -3.53
C LEU A 39 7.79 -9.38 -3.16
N LEU A 40 8.76 -9.61 -4.05
CA LEU A 40 9.89 -10.51 -3.79
C LEU A 40 10.66 -10.10 -2.52
N LEU A 41 10.93 -8.80 -2.36
CA LEU A 41 11.64 -8.25 -1.22
C LEU A 41 10.82 -8.36 0.07
N ALA A 42 9.51 -8.10 0.00
CA ALA A 42 8.59 -8.26 1.11
C ALA A 42 8.52 -9.72 1.60
N ASP A 43 8.42 -10.70 0.70
CA ASP A 43 8.42 -12.13 1.06
C ASP A 43 9.72 -12.56 1.74
N ARG A 44 10.85 -12.02 1.23
CA ARG A 44 12.15 -12.25 1.85
C ARG A 44 12.24 -11.58 3.22
N ALA A 45 11.67 -10.38 3.38
CA ALA A 45 11.65 -9.68 4.66
C ALA A 45 10.85 -10.42 5.72
N VAL A 46 9.70 -11.00 5.37
CA VAL A 46 8.92 -11.87 6.27
C VAL A 46 9.76 -13.05 6.75
N THR A 47 10.49 -13.69 5.82
CA THR A 47 11.36 -14.82 6.17
C THR A 47 12.51 -14.41 7.10
N ALA A 48 13.12 -13.25 6.84
CA ALA A 48 14.25 -12.73 7.63
C ALA A 48 13.83 -12.15 8.99
N GLY A 49 12.58 -11.70 9.12
CA GLY A 49 12.04 -11.03 10.30
C GLY A 49 11.22 -11.92 11.23
N HIS A 50 11.35 -13.24 11.16
CA HIS A 50 10.44 -14.18 11.84
C HIS A 50 10.26 -13.95 13.36
N ASP A 51 11.23 -13.33 14.04
CA ASP A 51 11.18 -13.00 15.47
C ASP A 51 10.71 -11.55 15.76
N ASP A 52 10.48 -10.74 14.72
CA ASP A 52 10.03 -9.35 14.82
C ASP A 52 8.64 -9.20 14.18
N LYS A 53 7.61 -9.23 15.03
CA LYS A 53 6.20 -9.11 14.63
C LYS A 53 5.93 -7.84 13.83
N LEU A 54 6.57 -6.71 14.18
CA LEU A 54 6.31 -5.44 13.50
C LEU A 54 6.95 -5.43 12.10
N ALA A 55 8.18 -5.93 11.98
CA ALA A 55 8.84 -6.06 10.69
C ALA A 55 8.07 -6.99 9.74
N VAL A 56 7.56 -8.11 10.25
CA VAL A 56 6.70 -9.04 9.47
C VAL A 56 5.43 -8.33 9.01
N LEU A 57 4.77 -7.58 9.89
CA LEU A 57 3.52 -6.89 9.57
C LEU A 57 3.73 -5.80 8.50
N GLN A 58 4.83 -5.05 8.59
CA GLN A 58 5.21 -4.06 7.57
C GLN A 58 5.53 -4.73 6.21
N ALA A 59 6.25 -5.84 6.23
CA ALA A 59 6.56 -6.61 5.04
C ALA A 59 5.29 -7.20 4.40
N ASP A 60 4.39 -7.78 5.20
CA ASP A 60 3.11 -8.31 4.72
C ASP A 60 2.23 -7.22 4.10
N HIS A 61 2.19 -6.02 4.69
CA HIS A 61 1.51 -4.89 4.07
C HIS A 61 2.10 -4.55 2.69
N LEU A 62 3.43 -4.49 2.54
CA LEU A 62 4.06 -4.24 1.23
C LEU A 62 3.80 -5.35 0.22
N ALA A 63 3.72 -6.61 0.67
CA ALA A 63 3.31 -7.72 -0.18
C ALA A 63 1.86 -7.56 -0.65
N VAL A 64 0.93 -7.21 0.25
CA VAL A 64 -0.48 -6.94 -0.10
C VAL A 64 -0.59 -5.80 -1.10
N PHE A 65 0.10 -4.68 -0.83
CA PHE A 65 0.16 -3.53 -1.73
C PHE A 65 0.60 -3.96 -3.13
N ALA A 66 1.70 -4.71 -3.22
CA ALA A 66 2.25 -5.17 -4.49
C ALA A 66 1.29 -6.14 -5.21
N LEU A 67 0.71 -7.10 -4.50
CA LEU A 67 -0.26 -8.05 -5.05
C LEU A 67 -1.48 -7.33 -5.65
N ASN A 68 -1.97 -6.27 -5.01
CA ASN A 68 -3.06 -5.45 -5.55
C ASN A 68 -2.68 -4.77 -6.88
N ARG A 69 -1.48 -4.20 -6.98
CA ARG A 69 -1.00 -3.57 -8.23
C ARG A 69 -0.78 -4.61 -9.34
N LEU A 70 -0.49 -5.85 -8.96
CA LEU A 70 -0.32 -6.98 -9.88
C LEU A 70 -1.65 -7.67 -10.27
N GLY A 71 -2.79 -7.18 -9.79
CA GLY A 71 -4.11 -7.78 -10.08
C GLY A 71 -4.38 -9.10 -9.33
N ARG A 72 -3.56 -9.46 -8.34
CA ARG A 72 -3.65 -10.71 -7.56
C ARG A 72 -4.51 -10.52 -6.29
N HIS A 73 -5.70 -9.95 -6.46
CA HIS A 73 -6.55 -9.47 -5.36
C HIS A 73 -7.01 -10.58 -4.39
N GLY A 74 -7.25 -11.81 -4.87
CA GLY A 74 -7.62 -12.92 -3.99
C GLY A 74 -6.50 -13.33 -3.03
N GLU A 75 -5.25 -13.26 -3.49
CA GLU A 75 -4.07 -13.54 -2.68
C GLU A 75 -3.77 -12.39 -1.71
N ALA A 76 -3.90 -11.15 -2.19
CA ALA A 76 -3.81 -9.96 -1.35
C ALA A 76 -4.82 -10.02 -0.18
N ALA A 77 -6.10 -10.33 -0.48
CA ALA A 77 -7.14 -10.45 0.52
C ALA A 77 -6.83 -11.57 1.55
N HIS A 78 -6.40 -12.75 1.09
CA HIS A 78 -6.06 -13.85 1.99
C HIS A 78 -4.94 -13.48 2.97
N ARG A 79 -3.89 -12.81 2.48
CA ARG A 79 -2.73 -12.39 3.28
C ARG A 79 -3.05 -11.25 4.25
N LEU A 80 -3.98 -10.38 3.89
CA LEU A 80 -4.38 -9.20 4.65
C LEU A 80 -5.27 -9.51 5.87
N PHE A 81 -6.15 -10.50 5.79
CA PHE A 81 -7.16 -10.75 6.85
C PHE A 81 -6.60 -10.97 8.27
N PRO A 82 -5.49 -11.71 8.47
CA PRO A 82 -4.89 -11.84 9.80
C PRO A 82 -4.51 -10.49 10.43
N ALA A 83 -3.88 -9.60 9.64
CA ALA A 83 -3.41 -8.29 10.10
C ALA A 83 -4.56 -7.34 10.48
N ILE A 84 -5.67 -7.35 9.72
CA ILE A 84 -6.84 -6.52 10.04
C ILE A 84 -7.54 -6.98 11.33
N ARG A 85 -7.58 -8.29 11.57
CA ARG A 85 -8.21 -8.87 12.77
C ARG A 85 -7.35 -8.78 14.00
N ASP A 86 -6.04 -8.57 13.84
CA ASP A 86 -5.13 -8.39 14.96
C ASP A 86 -5.39 -7.03 15.65
N ALA A 87 -5.72 -7.09 16.93
CA ALA A 87 -5.94 -5.91 17.76
C ALA A 87 -4.65 -5.12 18.00
N ASP A 88 -3.49 -5.78 17.91
CA ASP A 88 -2.18 -5.17 18.14
C ASP A 88 -1.63 -4.45 16.89
N THR A 89 -2.30 -4.56 15.73
CA THR A 89 -1.88 -3.84 14.52
C THR A 89 -1.87 -2.33 14.77
N PRO A 90 -0.72 -1.65 14.56
CA PRO A 90 -0.60 -0.21 14.79
C PRO A 90 -1.65 0.57 13.98
N PRO A 91 -2.24 1.66 14.53
CA PRO A 91 -3.30 2.41 13.86
C PRO A 91 -2.94 2.90 12.45
N GLY A 92 -1.73 3.45 12.27
CA GLY A 92 -1.29 3.91 10.94
C GLY A 92 -1.28 2.79 9.91
N LEU A 93 -0.71 1.64 10.26
CA LEU A 93 -0.68 0.46 9.40
C LEU A 93 -2.08 -0.13 9.18
N ARG A 94 -2.96 -0.04 10.18
CA ARG A 94 -4.36 -0.44 10.06
C ARG A 94 -5.10 0.40 9.01
N HIS A 95 -4.83 1.70 8.91
CA HIS A 95 -5.43 2.54 7.88
C HIS A 95 -4.94 2.14 6.48
N GLU A 96 -3.64 1.91 6.32
CA GLU A 96 -3.05 1.41 5.07
C GLU A 96 -3.70 0.09 4.62
N LEU A 97 -3.83 -0.88 5.55
CA LEU A 97 -4.47 -2.16 5.29
C LEU A 97 -5.95 -2.02 4.90
N HIS A 98 -6.70 -1.07 5.50
CA HIS A 98 -8.09 -0.84 5.08
C HIS A 98 -8.21 -0.25 3.68
N VAL A 99 -7.28 0.62 3.27
CA VAL A 99 -7.24 1.11 1.88
C VAL A 99 -6.98 -0.06 0.92
N GLU A 100 -6.00 -0.91 1.24
CA GLU A 100 -5.70 -2.08 0.41
C GLU A 100 -6.85 -3.11 0.39
N LEU A 101 -7.57 -3.29 1.51
CA LEU A 101 -8.80 -4.08 1.59
C LEU A 101 -9.87 -3.53 0.65
N ALA A 102 -10.05 -2.20 0.62
CA ALA A 102 -11.07 -1.57 -0.18
C ALA A 102 -10.84 -1.85 -1.68
N HIS A 103 -9.60 -1.70 -2.16
CA HIS A 103 -9.24 -2.02 -3.53
C HIS A 103 -9.37 -3.52 -3.84
N CYS A 104 -8.95 -4.42 -2.93
CA CYS A 104 -9.19 -5.86 -3.11
C CYS A 104 -10.69 -6.14 -3.29
N ALA A 105 -11.51 -5.58 -2.40
CA ALA A 105 -12.94 -5.86 -2.35
C ALA A 105 -13.66 -5.32 -3.59
N VAL A 106 -13.32 -4.10 -4.04
CA VAL A 106 -13.80 -3.54 -5.32
C VAL A 106 -13.49 -4.50 -6.47
N ALA A 107 -12.22 -4.91 -6.62
CA ALA A 107 -11.80 -5.76 -7.72
C ALA A 107 -12.44 -7.17 -7.67
N LEU A 108 -12.81 -7.64 -6.48
CA LEU A 108 -13.52 -8.91 -6.27
C LEU A 108 -15.06 -8.76 -6.34
N GLY A 109 -15.59 -7.57 -6.59
CA GLY A 109 -17.03 -7.30 -6.72
C GLY A 109 -17.78 -7.24 -5.38
N ASP A 110 -17.09 -7.09 -4.26
CA ASP A 110 -17.69 -6.96 -2.92
C ASP A 110 -17.74 -5.49 -2.46
N SER A 111 -18.71 -4.74 -3.00
CA SER A 111 -18.90 -3.33 -2.66
C SER A 111 -19.21 -3.10 -1.18
N ALA A 112 -19.83 -4.07 -0.48
CA ALA A 112 -20.17 -3.93 0.93
C ALA A 112 -18.91 -3.94 1.81
N THR A 113 -18.00 -4.88 1.54
CA THR A 113 -16.70 -4.93 2.22
C THR A 113 -15.85 -3.70 1.86
N ALA A 114 -15.85 -3.28 0.60
CA ALA A 114 -15.12 -2.09 0.17
C ALA A 114 -15.57 -0.84 0.93
N LEU A 115 -16.87 -0.55 0.95
CA LEU A 115 -17.41 0.62 1.65
C LEU A 115 -17.24 0.52 3.17
N GLY A 116 -17.27 -0.69 3.74
CA GLY A 116 -16.95 -0.93 5.13
C GLY A 116 -15.51 -0.55 5.48
N ALA A 117 -14.56 -0.96 4.64
CA ALA A 117 -13.14 -0.66 4.80
C ALA A 117 -12.85 0.84 4.63
N VAL A 118 -13.40 1.47 3.60
CA VAL A 118 -13.28 2.93 3.40
C VAL A 118 -13.85 3.68 4.60
N ARG A 119 -15.04 3.30 5.09
CA ARG A 119 -15.63 3.98 6.27
C ARG A 119 -14.71 3.94 7.48
N ALA A 120 -13.97 2.85 7.68
CA ALA A 120 -12.99 2.76 8.76
C ALA A 120 -11.84 3.78 8.61
N VAL A 121 -11.40 4.03 7.37
CA VAL A 121 -10.37 5.04 7.06
C VAL A 121 -10.95 6.45 7.26
N LEU A 122 -12.09 6.77 6.64
CA LEU A 122 -12.65 8.13 6.69
C LEU A 122 -13.11 8.54 8.10
N ALA A 123 -13.54 7.58 8.94
CA ALA A 123 -13.93 7.84 10.32
C ALA A 123 -12.77 8.29 11.22
N ALA A 124 -11.52 8.00 10.84
CA ALA A 124 -10.34 8.45 11.57
C ALA A 124 -9.96 9.92 11.27
N GLY A 125 -10.61 10.56 10.29
CA GLY A 125 -10.48 12.00 10.05
C GLY A 125 -9.03 12.44 9.78
N ASP A 126 -8.56 13.45 10.53
CA ASP A 126 -7.25 14.06 10.36
C ASP A 126 -6.07 13.15 10.82
N ASP A 127 -6.35 12.02 11.46
CA ASP A 127 -5.34 11.02 11.83
C ASP A 127 -4.87 10.17 10.62
N VAL A 128 -5.50 10.36 9.45
CA VAL A 128 -5.17 9.65 8.21
C VAL A 128 -4.42 10.57 7.26
N ALA A 129 -3.29 10.08 6.75
CA ALA A 129 -2.52 10.81 5.75
C ALA A 129 -3.35 11.12 4.50
N PRO A 130 -3.22 12.33 3.89
CA PRO A 130 -4.00 12.72 2.70
C PRO A 130 -3.94 11.69 1.57
N VAL A 131 -2.76 11.12 1.29
CA VAL A 131 -2.59 10.04 0.31
C VAL A 131 -3.48 8.81 0.58
N LEU A 132 -3.64 8.39 1.84
CA LEU A 132 -4.48 7.24 2.19
C LEU A 132 -5.97 7.57 2.06
N ARG A 133 -6.36 8.79 2.43
CA ARG A 133 -7.72 9.29 2.22
C ARG A 133 -8.06 9.36 0.73
N GLY A 134 -7.14 9.83 -0.11
CA GLY A 134 -7.27 9.80 -1.57
C GLY A 134 -7.48 8.38 -2.10
N GLY A 135 -6.69 7.41 -1.61
CA GLY A 135 -6.83 6.00 -2.01
C GLY A 135 -8.20 5.42 -1.64
N ALA A 136 -8.66 5.70 -0.42
CA ALA A 136 -9.99 5.31 0.03
C ALA A 136 -11.10 5.92 -0.83
N LEU A 137 -10.99 7.20 -1.23
CA LEU A 137 -11.95 7.88 -2.10
C LEU A 137 -11.99 7.29 -3.52
N VAL A 138 -10.83 6.87 -4.06
CA VAL A 138 -10.80 6.11 -5.33
C VAL A 138 -11.59 4.80 -5.19
N ALA A 139 -11.38 4.04 -4.11
CA ALA A 139 -12.14 2.81 -3.89
C ALA A 139 -13.66 3.09 -3.69
N VAL A 140 -14.04 4.22 -3.07
CA VAL A 140 -15.45 4.66 -3.01
C VAL A 140 -16.02 4.90 -4.38
N ALA A 141 -15.30 5.61 -5.24
CA ALA A 141 -15.72 5.90 -6.59
C ALA A 141 -15.98 4.61 -7.39
N GLU A 142 -15.05 3.65 -7.33
CA GLU A 142 -15.20 2.36 -8.01
C GLU A 142 -16.38 1.55 -7.43
N ALA A 143 -16.50 1.46 -6.10
CA ALA A 143 -17.62 0.76 -5.45
C ALA A 143 -18.98 1.42 -5.74
N SER A 144 -19.02 2.75 -5.82
CA SER A 144 -20.23 3.54 -6.09
C SER A 144 -20.66 3.46 -7.55
N ALA A 145 -19.71 3.37 -8.49
CA ALA A 145 -20.00 3.13 -9.89
C ALA A 145 -20.75 1.80 -10.09
N ALA A 146 -20.32 0.73 -9.39
CA ALA A 146 -21.01 -0.56 -9.41
C ALA A 146 -22.46 -0.50 -8.86
N LEU A 147 -22.77 0.52 -8.06
CA LEU A 147 -24.10 0.77 -7.48
C LEU A 147 -24.92 1.82 -8.25
N GLY A 148 -24.40 2.35 -9.38
CA GLY A 148 -25.08 3.38 -10.17
C GLY A 148 -25.18 4.75 -9.48
N ARG A 149 -24.23 5.08 -8.60
CA ARG A 149 -24.21 6.32 -7.80
C ARG A 149 -23.23 7.36 -8.38
N ASP A 150 -23.53 7.83 -9.58
CA ASP A 150 -22.64 8.71 -10.35
C ASP A 150 -22.32 10.05 -9.66
N ASP A 151 -23.27 10.57 -8.87
CA ASP A 151 -23.08 11.76 -8.03
C ASP A 151 -21.91 11.63 -7.06
N LEU A 152 -21.80 10.46 -6.43
CA LEU A 152 -20.76 10.17 -5.45
C LEU A 152 -19.42 9.88 -6.14
N VAL A 153 -19.44 9.35 -7.36
CA VAL A 153 -18.22 9.02 -8.09
C VAL A 153 -17.46 10.28 -8.48
N THR A 154 -18.11 11.25 -9.14
CA THR A 154 -17.44 12.48 -9.55
C THR A 154 -16.87 13.21 -8.35
N SER A 155 -17.66 13.39 -7.28
CA SER A 155 -17.22 14.07 -6.06
C SER A 155 -16.02 13.37 -5.42
N ALA A 156 -16.01 12.04 -5.33
CA ALA A 156 -14.92 11.30 -4.70
C ALA A 156 -13.63 11.37 -5.52
N LEU A 157 -13.72 11.30 -6.85
CA LEU A 157 -12.55 11.40 -7.73
C LEU A 157 -11.95 12.82 -7.76
N GLU A 158 -12.78 13.86 -7.71
CA GLU A 158 -12.32 15.24 -7.60
C GLU A 158 -11.58 15.49 -6.27
N GLU A 159 -12.15 15.04 -5.15
CA GLU A 159 -11.49 15.15 -3.83
C GLU A 159 -10.18 14.33 -3.78
N ALA A 160 -10.15 13.14 -4.38
CA ALA A 160 -8.93 12.34 -4.47
C ALA A 160 -7.83 13.04 -5.30
N ASP A 161 -8.16 13.61 -6.47
CA ASP A 161 -7.19 14.36 -7.30
C ASP A 161 -6.64 15.58 -6.55
N GLU A 162 -7.48 16.26 -5.76
CA GLU A 162 -7.08 17.38 -4.91
C GLU A 162 -6.08 16.96 -3.86
N LEU A 163 -6.41 15.92 -3.07
CA LEU A 163 -5.55 15.41 -2.01
C LEU A 163 -4.17 15.01 -2.55
N TYR A 164 -4.10 14.31 -3.68
CA TYR A 164 -2.82 13.92 -4.27
C TYR A 164 -2.01 15.10 -4.81
N ARG A 165 -2.67 16.18 -5.23
CA ARG A 165 -2.01 17.35 -5.79
C ARG A 165 -1.47 18.28 -4.70
N GLU A 166 -2.16 18.35 -3.56
CA GLU A 166 -1.79 19.20 -2.44
C GLU A 166 -0.85 18.51 -1.44
N ASP A 167 -0.74 17.18 -1.45
CA ASP A 167 0.11 16.43 -0.49
C ASP A 167 1.62 16.68 -0.73
N PRO A 168 2.30 17.44 0.15
CA PRO A 168 3.71 17.78 -0.02
C PRO A 168 4.65 16.62 0.29
N SER A 169 4.13 15.50 0.83
CA SER A 169 4.94 14.31 1.14
C SER A 169 5.18 13.42 -0.08
N LEU A 170 4.43 13.64 -1.17
CA LEU A 170 4.57 12.90 -2.41
C LEU A 170 5.64 13.52 -3.31
N ASP A 171 6.52 12.67 -3.85
CA ASP A 171 7.35 13.08 -4.97
C ASP A 171 6.50 13.27 -6.24
N HIS A 172 7.04 14.01 -7.21
CA HIS A 172 6.34 14.38 -8.42
C HIS A 172 5.82 13.17 -9.22
N ASP A 173 6.62 12.10 -9.33
CA ASP A 173 6.28 10.93 -10.14
C ASP A 173 5.18 10.11 -9.45
N THR A 174 5.27 9.93 -8.13
CA THR A 174 4.21 9.27 -7.35
C THR A 174 2.90 10.04 -7.42
N ALA A 175 2.92 11.37 -7.26
CA ALA A 175 1.72 12.20 -7.38
C ALA A 175 1.12 12.11 -8.79
N LEU A 176 1.94 12.13 -9.84
CA LEU A 176 1.48 11.97 -11.22
C LEU A 176 0.82 10.60 -11.44
N LEU A 177 1.41 9.52 -10.93
CA LEU A 177 0.88 8.16 -11.05
C LEU A 177 -0.47 8.02 -10.33
N LEU A 178 -0.59 8.52 -9.12
CA LEU A 178 -1.84 8.47 -8.34
C LEU A 178 -2.97 9.26 -9.02
N ARG A 179 -2.66 10.45 -9.53
CA ARG A 179 -3.63 11.26 -10.30
C ARG A 179 -4.00 10.61 -11.62
N ALA A 180 -3.07 9.93 -12.29
CA ALA A 180 -3.38 9.15 -13.49
C ALA A 180 -4.34 7.99 -13.17
N ALA A 181 -4.19 7.34 -12.01
CA ALA A 181 -5.13 6.30 -11.57
C ALA A 181 -6.55 6.86 -11.36
N VAL A 182 -6.69 8.05 -10.77
CA VAL A 182 -8.00 8.75 -10.67
C VAL A 182 -8.62 8.94 -12.05
N ARG A 183 -7.85 9.43 -13.02
CA ARG A 183 -8.33 9.64 -14.40
C ARG A 183 -8.66 8.34 -15.12
N ALA A 184 -7.95 7.25 -14.82
CA ALA A 184 -8.25 5.94 -15.38
C ALA A 184 -9.61 5.41 -14.88
N VAL A 185 -9.91 5.58 -13.59
CA VAL A 185 -11.22 5.21 -13.02
C VAL A 185 -12.35 6.04 -13.64
N ASP A 186 -12.14 7.35 -13.80
CA ASP A 186 -13.11 8.23 -14.46
C ASP A 186 -13.37 7.81 -15.91
N ALA A 187 -12.30 7.54 -16.67
CA ALA A 187 -12.39 7.12 -18.07
C ALA A 187 -13.03 5.75 -18.26
N ALA A 188 -12.88 4.82 -17.32
CA ALA A 188 -13.47 3.48 -17.38
C ALA A 188 -15.01 3.49 -17.29
N ARG A 189 -15.62 4.65 -17.01
CA ARG A 189 -17.09 4.84 -16.93
C ARG A 189 -17.71 5.29 -18.26
N LEU A 190 -16.90 5.71 -19.24
CA LEU A 190 -17.33 6.18 -20.57
C LEU A 190 -17.61 5.01 -21.53
#